data_AF-A0A078KZW6-F1
#
_entry.id   AF-A0A078KZW6-F1
#
_cell.length_a   1.000
_cell.length_b   1.000
_cell.length_c   1.000
_cell.angle_alpha   90.00
_cell.angle_beta   90.00
_cell.angle_gamma   90.00
#
_symmetry.space_group_name_H-M   'P 1'
#
loop_
_entity.id
_entity.type
_entity.pdbx_description
1 polymer ?
#
loop_
_entity_poly.entity_id
_entity_poly.type
_entity_poly.pdbx_seq_one_letter_code
_entity_poly.pdbx_strand_id
1 'polypeptide(L)'
;MFTMIRKLLIILISVSLTACSVVMASKGNGVNPKDLGACKTRSCLIAAGAIPIDHTNSKQGKLASENFRATMPTGSAARAAMHGLLDVGTLGLWEVAGTPIEAVKGRKTGYVVAVKYEQDGSTIKHITFQF
;
A
#
# COMPACT_ATOMS: atom_id res chain seq x y z
N MET A 1 -36.14 9.94 -29.88
CA MET A 1 -34.73 9.62 -30.19
C MET A 1 -33.75 10.30 -29.22
N PHE A 2 -33.80 11.64 -29.04
CA PHE A 2 -32.94 12.38 -28.09
C PHE A 2 -33.01 11.89 -26.63
N THR A 3 -34.19 11.49 -26.14
CA THR A 3 -34.35 11.01 -24.75
C THR A 3 -33.71 9.64 -24.50
N MET A 4 -33.66 8.77 -25.51
CA MET A 4 -33.01 7.45 -25.44
C MET A 4 -31.48 7.60 -25.52
N ILE A 5 -30.99 8.46 -26.40
CA ILE A 5 -29.56 8.80 -26.52
C ILE A 5 -29.04 9.43 -25.23
N ARG A 6 -29.81 10.33 -24.59
CA ARG A 6 -29.47 10.92 -23.30
C ARG A 6 -29.37 9.88 -22.18
N LYS A 7 -30.30 8.92 -22.13
CA LYS A 7 -30.25 7.82 -21.15
C LYS A 7 -29.06 6.89 -21.39
N LEU A 8 -28.77 6.57 -22.65
CA LEU A 8 -27.62 5.75 -23.03
C LEU A 8 -26.30 6.42 -22.65
N LEU A 9 -26.18 7.74 -22.85
CA LEU A 9 -25.02 8.54 -22.42
C LEU A 9 -24.82 8.54 -20.91
N ILE A 10 -25.90 8.68 -20.13
CA ILE A 10 -25.82 8.65 -18.66
C ILE A 10 -25.36 7.28 -18.15
N ILE A 11 -25.85 6.20 -18.77
CA ILE A 11 -25.45 4.83 -18.43
C ILE A 11 -23.98 4.58 -18.80
N LEU A 12 -23.54 5.05 -19.96
CA LEU A 12 -22.15 4.89 -20.40
C LEU A 12 -21.17 5.65 -19.50
N ILE A 13 -21.53 6.86 -19.08
CA ILE A 13 -20.71 7.68 -18.17
C ILE A 13 -20.63 7.02 -16.77
N SER A 14 -21.73 6.45 -16.26
CA SER A 14 -21.73 5.80 -14.95
C SER A 14 -20.86 4.53 -14.92
N VAL A 15 -20.88 3.71 -15.98
CA VAL A 15 -20.00 2.52 -16.10
C VAL A 15 -18.51 2.88 -16.21
N SER A 16 -18.20 4.07 -16.75
CA SER A 16 -16.81 4.53 -16.91
C SER A 16 -16.16 4.91 -15.57
N LEU A 17 -16.97 5.41 -14.62
CA LEU A 17 -16.50 5.88 -13.32
C LEU A 17 -16.17 4.72 -12.37
N THR A 18 -16.96 3.64 -12.40
CA THR A 18 -16.76 2.43 -11.56
C THR A 18 -15.50 1.66 -11.95
N ALA A 19 -15.10 1.69 -13.22
CA ALA A 19 -13.89 1.02 -13.68
C ALA A 19 -12.60 1.60 -13.03
N CYS A 20 -12.59 2.89 -12.71
CA CYS A 20 -11.42 3.54 -12.11
C CYS A 20 -11.19 3.13 -10.65
N SER A 21 -12.25 2.91 -9.86
CA SER A 21 -12.13 2.54 -8.45
C SER A 21 -11.62 1.11 -8.28
N VAL A 22 -12.10 0.19 -9.11
CA VAL A 22 -11.69 -1.23 -9.10
C VAL A 22 -10.20 -1.35 -9.41
N VAL A 23 -9.71 -0.58 -10.38
CA VAL A 23 -8.28 -0.52 -10.70
C VAL A 23 -7.48 0.02 -9.52
N MET A 24 -7.95 1.09 -8.87
CA MET A 24 -7.29 1.67 -7.70
C MET A 24 -7.29 0.69 -6.50
N ALA A 25 -8.38 -0.02 -6.25
CA ALA A 25 -8.50 -1.02 -5.20
C ALA A 25 -7.63 -2.26 -5.46
N SER A 26 -7.41 -2.60 -6.73
CA SER A 26 -6.51 -3.69 -7.14
C SER A 26 -5.04 -3.31 -7.02
N LYS A 27 -4.69 -2.05 -7.28
CA LYS A 27 -3.31 -1.56 -7.29
C LYS A 27 -2.85 -1.28 -5.86
N GLY A 28 -2.17 -2.24 -5.26
CA GLY A 28 -1.59 -2.09 -3.94
C GLY A 28 -0.28 -1.32 -3.99
N ASN A 29 -0.21 -0.20 -3.28
CA ASN A 29 1.05 0.44 -2.93
C ASN A 29 1.41 0.02 -1.51
N GLY A 30 2.61 -0.55 -1.31
CA GLY A 30 3.10 -1.00 -0.02
C GLY A 30 3.99 -2.23 -0.13
N VAL A 31 4.65 -2.56 0.98
CA VAL A 31 5.68 -3.61 1.09
C VAL A 31 5.22 -4.63 2.10
N ASN A 32 5.27 -5.93 1.75
CA ASN A 32 4.92 -6.99 2.68
C ASN A 32 6.00 -7.13 3.76
N PRO A 33 5.66 -7.17 5.05
CA PRO A 33 6.62 -7.41 6.12
C PRO A 33 7.43 -8.70 5.93
N LYS A 34 6.86 -9.73 5.28
CA LYS A 34 7.56 -10.98 4.98
C LYS A 34 8.71 -10.78 3.98
N ASP A 35 8.51 -9.94 2.98
CA ASP A 35 9.53 -9.66 1.96
C ASP A 35 10.70 -8.88 2.56
N LEU A 36 10.40 -7.94 3.46
CA LEU A 36 11.42 -7.22 4.24
C LEU A 36 12.14 -8.14 5.23
N GLY A 37 11.45 -9.11 5.82
CA GLY A 37 12.05 -10.08 6.73
C GLY A 37 13.02 -11.05 6.05
N ALA A 38 12.89 -11.25 4.73
CA ALA A 38 13.80 -12.06 3.94
C ALA A 38 15.08 -11.32 3.53
N CYS A 39 15.11 -9.98 3.68
CA CYS A 39 16.26 -9.17 3.29
C CYS A 39 17.45 -9.34 4.25
N LYS A 40 18.65 -9.53 3.68
CA LYS A 40 19.91 -9.66 4.43
C LYS A 40 20.81 -8.44 4.36
N THR A 41 20.53 -7.52 3.44
CA THR A 41 21.33 -6.33 3.17
C THR A 41 20.48 -5.07 3.20
N ARG A 42 21.12 -3.93 3.48
CA ARG A 42 20.51 -2.60 3.41
C ARG A 42 19.91 -2.30 2.04
N SER A 43 20.62 -2.66 0.97
CA SER A 43 20.15 -2.46 -0.41
C SER A 43 18.87 -3.23 -0.71
N CYS A 44 18.69 -4.43 -0.15
CA CYS A 44 17.46 -5.21 -0.29
C CYS A 44 16.26 -4.50 0.34
N LEU A 45 16.42 -3.92 1.54
CA LEU A 45 15.33 -3.19 2.21
C LEU A 45 14.90 -1.94 1.42
N ILE A 46 15.87 -1.19 0.90
CA ILE A 46 15.60 -0.01 0.07
C ILE A 46 14.94 -0.42 -1.25
N ALA A 47 15.43 -1.48 -1.89
CA ALA A 47 14.84 -2.01 -3.13
C ALA A 47 13.42 -2.56 -2.92
N ALA A 48 13.14 -3.12 -1.74
CA ALA A 48 11.80 -3.54 -1.35
C ALA A 48 10.85 -2.36 -1.09
N GLY A 49 11.35 -1.13 -0.97
CA GLY A 49 10.55 0.08 -0.79
C GLY A 49 10.52 0.63 0.64
N ALA A 50 11.40 0.18 1.52
CA ALA A 50 11.56 0.75 2.86
C ALA A 50 12.45 2.02 2.82
N ILE A 51 12.05 3.05 3.56
CA ILE A 51 12.72 4.36 3.57
C ILE A 51 13.48 4.51 4.89
N PRO A 52 14.81 4.73 4.90
CA PRO A 52 15.56 4.92 6.14
C PRO A 52 15.12 6.22 6.83
N ILE A 53 14.84 6.16 8.13
CA ILE A 53 14.40 7.30 8.95
C ILE A 53 15.45 7.70 9.99
N ASP A 54 16.13 6.73 10.59
CA ASP A 54 17.13 6.96 11.63
C ASP A 54 18.24 5.92 11.56
N HIS A 55 19.44 6.32 11.97
CA HIS A 55 20.58 5.42 12.09
C HIS A 55 21.32 5.68 13.39
N THR A 56 21.83 4.61 13.99
CA THR A 56 22.68 4.66 15.17
C THR A 56 24.00 3.99 14.83
N ASN A 57 25.09 4.73 15.07
CA ASN A 57 26.43 4.22 14.90
C ASN A 57 26.92 3.55 16.19
N SER A 58 27.65 2.46 16.02
CA SER A 58 28.43 1.82 17.08
C SER A 58 29.59 2.72 17.50
N LYS A 59 30.14 2.48 18.70
CA LYS A 59 31.31 3.20 19.24
C LYS A 59 32.56 3.14 18.33
N GLN A 60 32.58 2.23 17.37
CA GLN A 60 33.65 2.05 16.36
C GLN A 60 33.36 2.76 15.02
N GLY A 61 32.32 3.59 14.93
CA GLY A 61 31.95 4.31 13.70
C GLY A 61 31.24 3.46 12.63
N LYS A 62 30.96 2.18 12.91
CA LYS A 62 30.17 1.29 12.05
C LYS A 62 28.67 1.38 12.37
N LEU A 63 27.80 1.19 11.37
CA LEU A 63 26.35 1.16 11.57
C LEU A 63 25.95 0.02 12.53
N ALA A 64 25.32 0.35 13.68
CA ALA A 64 24.85 -0.63 14.66
C ALA A 64 23.38 -0.98 14.45
N SER A 65 22.55 0.03 14.18
CA SER A 65 21.13 -0.14 13.90
C SER A 65 20.59 0.97 13.02
N GLU A 66 19.60 0.65 12.20
CA GLU A 66 18.90 1.60 11.33
C GLU A 66 17.40 1.30 11.38
N ASN A 67 16.59 2.34 11.47
CA ASN A 67 15.15 2.25 11.40
C ASN A 67 14.71 2.62 10.00
N PHE A 68 13.78 1.84 9.45
CA PHE A 68 13.15 2.10 8.17
C PHE A 68 11.65 2.26 8.36
N ARG A 69 11.05 3.13 7.57
CA ARG A 69 9.60 3.26 7.45
C ARG A 69 9.14 2.52 6.20
N ALA A 70 8.15 1.66 6.36
CA ALA A 70 7.49 0.97 5.25
C ALA A 70 5.97 1.16 5.37
N THR A 71 5.27 1.02 4.23
CA THR A 71 3.81 1.11 4.18
C THR A 71 3.27 -0.29 3.94
N MET A 72 2.22 -0.69 4.67
CA MET A 72 1.57 -1.99 4.45
C MET A 72 1.00 -2.10 3.04
N PRO A 73 0.95 -3.31 2.46
CA PRO A 73 0.27 -3.54 1.21
C PRO A 73 -1.22 -3.19 1.36
N THR A 74 -1.71 -2.31 0.50
CA THR A 74 -3.07 -1.76 0.56
C THR A 74 -4.04 -2.36 -0.47
N GLY A 75 -3.52 -2.96 -1.54
CA GLY A 75 -4.32 -3.49 -2.66
C GLY A 75 -4.68 -4.96 -2.48
N SER A 76 -5.87 -5.33 -2.94
CA SER A 76 -6.37 -6.72 -2.87
C SER A 76 -7.36 -7.00 -3.99
N ALA A 77 -7.22 -8.16 -4.63
CA ALA A 77 -8.17 -8.63 -5.63
C ALA A 77 -9.58 -8.85 -5.04
N ALA A 78 -9.66 -9.31 -3.78
CA ALA A 78 -10.94 -9.44 -3.08
C ALA A 78 -11.59 -8.08 -2.82
N ARG A 79 -10.79 -7.06 -2.51
CA ARG A 79 -11.27 -5.68 -2.37
C ARG A 79 -11.80 -5.16 -3.70
N ALA A 80 -11.03 -5.31 -4.78
CA ALA A 80 -11.45 -4.90 -6.12
C ALA A 80 -12.76 -5.58 -6.55
N ALA A 81 -12.93 -6.88 -6.27
CA ALA A 81 -14.16 -7.61 -6.54
C ALA A 81 -15.35 -7.08 -5.74
N MET A 82 -15.16 -6.72 -4.46
CA MET A 82 -16.22 -6.12 -3.64
C MET A 82 -16.64 -4.74 -4.15
N HIS A 83 -15.70 -3.89 -4.54
CA HIS A 83 -16.03 -2.61 -5.19
C HIS A 83 -16.86 -2.84 -6.45
N GLY A 84 -16.43 -3.73 -7.35
CA GLY A 84 -17.19 -4.04 -8.56
C GLY A 84 -18.60 -4.57 -8.28
N LEU A 85 -18.76 -5.44 -7.27
CA LEU A 85 -20.07 -5.98 -6.89
C LEU A 85 -20.98 -4.91 -6.27
N LEU A 86 -20.44 -4.08 -5.38
CA LEU A 86 -21.19 -3.01 -4.70
C LEU A 86 -21.57 -1.91 -5.68
N ASP A 87 -20.72 -1.61 -6.66
CA ASP A 87 -21.02 -0.66 -7.72
C ASP A 87 -22.19 -1.13 -8.58
N VAL A 88 -22.18 -2.39 -9.01
CA VAL A 88 -23.32 -2.96 -9.76
C VAL A 88 -24.56 -3.06 -8.89
N GLY A 89 -24.42 -3.55 -7.66
CA GLY A 89 -25.54 -3.77 -6.73
C GLY A 89 -26.21 -2.48 -6.23
N THR A 90 -25.48 -1.36 -6.22
CA THR A 90 -25.99 -0.05 -5.78
C THR A 90 -26.16 0.95 -6.93
N LEU A 91 -26.02 0.51 -8.18
CA LEU A 91 -26.06 1.38 -9.37
C LEU A 91 -25.05 2.54 -9.30
N GLY A 92 -23.87 2.30 -8.72
CA GLY A 92 -22.78 3.26 -8.58
C GLY A 92 -22.87 4.17 -7.34
N LEU A 93 -23.83 3.97 -6.44
CA LEU A 93 -23.91 4.76 -5.20
C LEU A 93 -22.75 4.45 -4.24
N TRP A 94 -22.23 3.22 -4.25
CA TRP A 94 -21.07 2.82 -3.46
C TRP A 94 -19.82 3.67 -3.76
N GLU A 95 -19.54 4.00 -5.02
CA GLU A 95 -18.42 4.89 -5.36
C GLU A 95 -18.56 6.30 -4.79
N VAL A 96 -19.79 6.81 -4.66
CA VAL A 96 -20.04 8.17 -4.16
C VAL A 96 -19.85 8.25 -2.65
N ALA A 97 -20.22 7.20 -1.92
CA ALA A 97 -20.19 7.20 -0.45
C ALA A 97 -19.03 6.37 0.13
N GLY A 98 -18.84 5.15 -0.34
CA GLY A 98 -17.86 4.18 0.15
C GLY A 98 -16.42 4.57 -0.16
N THR A 99 -16.12 4.94 -1.39
CA THR A 99 -14.75 5.29 -1.82
C THR A 99 -14.16 6.48 -1.03
N PRO A 100 -14.90 7.57 -0.76
CA PRO A 100 -14.43 8.64 0.15
C PRO A 100 -14.23 8.17 1.59
N ILE A 101 -15.12 7.36 2.14
CA ILE A 101 -15.00 6.82 3.51
C ILE A 101 -13.72 6.00 3.65
N GLU A 102 -13.43 5.17 2.65
CA GLU A 102 -12.21 4.38 2.60
C GLU A 102 -10.96 5.25 2.45
N ALA A 103 -11.01 6.32 1.64
CA ALA A 103 -9.91 7.25 1.46
C ALA A 103 -9.54 8.00 2.75
N VAL A 104 -10.50 8.26 3.64
CA VAL A 104 -10.25 8.86 4.96
C VAL A 104 -9.69 7.83 5.93
N LYS A 105 -10.22 6.60 5.94
CA LYS A 105 -9.80 5.54 6.88
C LYS A 105 -8.44 4.92 6.53
N GLY A 106 -8.07 4.86 5.25
CA GLY A 106 -6.88 4.18 4.75
C GLY A 106 -5.53 4.87 5.00
N ARG A 107 -5.50 6.07 5.60
CA ARG A 107 -4.28 6.90 5.68
C ARG A 107 -3.22 6.45 6.70
N LYS A 108 -3.47 5.43 7.53
CA LYS A 108 -2.58 5.07 8.65
C LYS A 108 -2.17 3.59 8.64
N THR A 109 -1.42 3.19 7.64
CA THR A 109 -0.86 1.82 7.58
C THR A 109 0.66 1.83 7.38
N GLY A 110 1.35 2.83 7.90
CA GLY A 110 2.81 2.84 7.97
C GLY A 110 3.29 2.05 9.19
N TYR A 111 4.34 1.26 9.03
CA TYR A 111 5.02 0.54 10.11
C TYR A 111 6.52 0.84 10.08
N VAL A 112 7.19 0.66 11.22
CA VAL A 112 8.62 0.86 11.37
C VAL A 112 9.33 -0.48 11.45
N VAL A 113 10.45 -0.59 10.74
CA VAL A 113 11.31 -1.76 10.70
C VAL A 113 12.64 -1.38 11.32
N ALA A 114 12.92 -1.89 12.51
CA ALA A 114 14.18 -1.70 13.19
C ALA A 114 15.14 -2.83 12.80
N VAL A 115 16.31 -2.47 12.29
CA VAL A 115 17.30 -3.40 11.74
C VAL A 115 18.57 -3.29 12.57
N LYS A 116 19.12 -4.43 12.98
CA LYS A 116 20.42 -4.50 13.67
C LYS A 116 21.45 -5.18 12.77
N TYR A 117 22.61 -4.56 12.62
CA TYR A 117 23.69 -5.07 11.81
C TYR A 117 24.68 -5.93 12.62
N GLU A 118 25.32 -6.88 11.95
CA GLU A 118 26.49 -7.64 12.45
C GLU A 118 27.70 -6.71 12.68
N GLN A 119 28.76 -7.18 13.35
CA GLN A 119 29.99 -6.39 13.63
C GLN A 119 30.71 -5.88 12.36
N ASP A 120 30.36 -6.44 11.20
CA ASP A 120 30.82 -6.00 9.89
C ASP A 120 30.08 -4.73 9.37
N GLY A 121 28.93 -4.38 9.95
CA GLY A 121 28.15 -3.19 9.58
C GLY A 121 27.38 -3.30 8.25
N SER A 122 27.50 -4.44 7.55
CA SER A 122 26.93 -4.66 6.21
C SER A 122 25.82 -5.71 6.18
N THR A 123 25.86 -6.69 7.09
CA THR A 123 24.91 -7.81 7.15
C THR A 123 23.88 -7.59 8.24
N ILE A 124 22.61 -7.82 7.92
CA ILE A 124 21.52 -7.72 8.89
C ILE A 124 21.48 -8.99 9.75
N LYS A 125 21.52 -8.82 11.07
CA LYS A 125 21.42 -9.90 12.06
C LYS A 125 20.00 -10.12 12.55
N HIS A 126 19.28 -9.02 12.79
CA HIS A 126 17.94 -9.05 13.37
C HIS A 126 17.07 -7.96 12.78
N ILE A 127 15.82 -8.31 12.47
CA ILE A 127 14.79 -7.40 11.97
C ILE A 127 13.61 -7.45 12.93
N THR A 128 13.18 -6.29 13.41
CA THR A 128 12.03 -6.15 14.30
C THR A 128 11.00 -5.23 13.64
N PHE A 129 9.75 -5.68 13.58
CA PHE A 129 8.63 -4.92 13.03
C PHE A 129 7.83 -4.26 14.16
N GLN A 130 7.57 -2.97 14.02
CA GLN A 130 6.74 -2.17 14.92
C GLN A 130 5.57 -1.60 14.12
N PHE A 131 4.35 -2.05 14.44
CA PHE A 131 3.11 -1.69 13.75
C PHE A 131 2.37 -0.55 14.46
#